data_AF-A0A849QYV0-F1
#
_entry.id   AF-A0A849QYV0-F1
#
_cell.length_a   1.000
_cell.length_b   1.000
_cell.length_c   1.000
_cell.angle_alpha   90.00
_cell.angle_beta   90.00
_cell.angle_gamma   90.00
#
_symmetry.space_group_name_H-M   'P 1'
#
loop_
_entity.id
_entity.type
_entity.pdbx_description
1 polymer ?
#
loop_
_entity_poly.entity_id
_entity_poly.type
_entity_poly.pdbx_seq_one_letter_code
_entity_poly.pdbx_strand_id
1 'polypeptide(L)'
;MRIILLGTGVAIPQKDRVQSGLIVDAGSDKKYCPVLFDCGCGVLQRIFQSKYRHTHITNVFLSHLHLDHCGDLLALVKANWLCDTIKLNLWGPVGTGQWLDDLLAAYPYMQDKVDIEVTELVPGQVVGVEGLEVECIHTVHALPSLGFTVTSGGKTML
;
A
#
# COMPACT_ATOMS: atom_id res chain seq x y z
N MET A 1 0.45 -17.59 -4.19
CA MET A 1 0.79 -16.51 -3.25
C MET A 1 2.30 -16.42 -3.03
N ARG A 2 2.90 -15.28 -3.38
CA ARG A 2 4.28 -14.88 -3.12
C ARG A 2 4.27 -13.60 -2.28
N ILE A 3 5.23 -13.49 -1.37
CA ILE A 3 5.34 -12.38 -0.41
C ILE A 3 6.74 -11.82 -0.53
N ILE A 4 6.85 -10.49 -0.56
CA ILE A 4 8.13 -9.79 -0.61
C ILE A 4 8.13 -8.72 0.46
N LEU A 5 8.96 -8.92 1.47
CA LEU A 5 9.21 -7.91 2.49
C LEU A 5 10.11 -6.83 1.88
N LEU A 6 9.54 -5.65 1.66
CA LEU A 6 10.27 -4.51 1.11
C LEU A 6 10.94 -3.74 2.25
N GLY A 7 10.21 -3.54 3.35
CA GLY A 7 10.71 -2.91 4.54
C GLY A 7 10.15 -3.56 5.81
N THR A 8 11.02 -3.64 6.81
CA THR A 8 10.78 -4.32 8.09
C THR A 8 11.32 -3.49 9.26
N GLY A 9 11.58 -2.20 9.00
CA GLY A 9 12.04 -1.24 9.98
C GLY A 9 10.87 -0.54 10.68
N VAL A 10 11.21 0.56 11.34
CA VAL A 10 10.29 1.41 12.11
C VAL A 10 10.55 2.87 11.73
N ALA A 11 9.81 3.81 12.32
CA ALA A 11 9.96 5.25 12.06
C ALA A 11 11.40 5.80 12.12
N ILE A 12 12.26 5.27 12.99
CA ILE A 12 13.66 5.73 13.08
C ILE A 12 14.56 5.09 12.01
N PRO A 13 15.58 5.82 11.50
CA PRO A 13 16.52 5.28 10.53
C PRO A 13 17.25 4.03 11.04
N GLN A 14 17.41 3.05 10.14
CA GLN A 14 18.13 1.82 10.41
C GLN A 14 19.03 1.52 9.22
N LYS A 15 20.25 1.01 9.50
CA LYS A 15 21.30 0.85 8.49
C LYS A 15 20.85 0.07 7.26
N ASP A 16 20.17 -1.06 7.47
CA ASP A 16 19.85 -2.03 6.42
C ASP A 16 18.34 -2.23 6.21
N ARG A 17 17.50 -1.52 6.96
CA ARG A 17 16.04 -1.63 6.91
C ARG A 17 15.42 -0.29 6.53
N VAL A 18 14.39 -0.36 5.68
CA VAL A 18 13.49 0.77 5.42
C VAL A 18 12.18 0.56 6.17
N GLN A 19 11.34 1.58 6.19
CA GLN A 19 10.06 1.59 6.92
C GLN A 19 9.03 0.60 6.35
N SER A 20 7.88 0.42 6.98
CA SER A 20 6.95 -0.68 6.71
C SER A 20 6.52 -0.73 5.24
N GLY A 21 6.59 -1.93 4.65
CA GLY A 21 6.05 -2.18 3.32
C GLY A 21 6.31 -3.61 2.85
N LEU A 22 5.32 -4.23 2.21
CA LEU A 22 5.46 -5.54 1.59
C LEU A 22 4.55 -5.69 0.38
N ILE A 23 4.97 -6.52 -0.58
CA ILE A 23 4.13 -6.94 -1.70
C ILE A 23 3.54 -8.32 -1.41
N VAL A 24 2.25 -8.49 -1.67
CA VAL A 24 1.60 -9.78 -1.83
C VAL A 24 1.14 -9.94 -3.27
N ASP A 25 1.44 -11.10 -3.84
CA ASP A 25 1.09 -11.44 -5.21
C ASP A 25 0.43 -12.82 -5.22
N ALA A 26 -0.79 -12.91 -5.76
CA ALA A 26 -1.53 -14.17 -5.87
C ALA A 26 -0.72 -15.24 -6.65
N GLY A 27 0.14 -14.81 -7.59
CA GLY A 27 1.06 -15.67 -8.33
C GLY A 27 0.37 -16.46 -9.44
N SER A 28 -0.35 -15.77 -10.35
CA SER A 28 -0.96 -16.38 -11.53
C SER A 28 -0.09 -16.22 -12.80
N ASP A 29 -0.15 -17.18 -13.71
CA ASP A 29 0.68 -17.25 -14.94
C ASP A 29 0.44 -16.13 -15.96
N LYS A 30 -0.52 -15.22 -15.74
CA LYS A 30 -0.98 -14.29 -16.80
C LYS A 30 -0.81 -12.79 -16.55
N LYS A 31 -0.33 -12.36 -15.39
CA LYS A 31 0.26 -11.01 -15.13
C LYS A 31 0.57 -10.91 -13.64
N TYR A 32 1.74 -10.38 -13.31
CA TYR A 32 2.07 -9.97 -11.95
C TYR A 32 1.16 -8.78 -11.60
N CYS A 33 0.16 -9.01 -10.73
CA CYS A 33 -0.69 -7.98 -10.16
C CYS A 33 -0.32 -7.82 -8.67
N PRO A 34 0.83 -7.21 -8.35
CA PRO A 34 1.26 -7.01 -6.97
C PRO A 34 0.29 -6.08 -6.24
N VAL A 35 -0.10 -6.48 -5.03
CA VAL A 35 -0.78 -5.61 -4.07
C VAL A 35 0.23 -5.18 -3.02
N LEU A 36 0.33 -3.87 -2.77
CA LEU A 36 1.24 -3.30 -1.79
C LEU A 36 0.50 -3.13 -0.45
N PHE A 37 1.11 -3.57 0.63
CA PHE A 37 0.66 -3.35 2.00
C PHE A 37 1.70 -2.47 2.70
N ASP A 38 1.26 -1.31 3.16
CA ASP A 38 2.04 -0.15 3.59
C ASP A 38 3.05 0.37 2.54
N CYS A 39 3.34 1.66 2.62
CA CYS A 39 4.25 2.40 1.76
C CYS A 39 5.09 3.40 2.57
N GLY A 40 5.82 2.92 3.58
CA GLY A 40 6.75 3.73 4.36
C GLY A 40 7.94 4.25 3.55
N CYS A 41 8.69 5.22 4.09
CA CYS A 41 9.85 5.79 3.42
C CYS A 41 10.90 4.73 3.06
N GLY A 42 11.32 4.74 1.79
CA GLY A 42 12.28 3.80 1.21
C GLY A 42 11.62 2.58 0.55
N VAL A 43 10.32 2.36 0.72
CA VAL A 43 9.58 1.26 0.06
C VAL A 43 9.62 1.40 -1.45
N LEU A 44 9.49 2.61 -2.01
CA LEU A 44 9.54 2.81 -3.47
C LEU A 44 10.88 2.36 -4.05
N GLN A 45 11.99 2.65 -3.37
CA GLN A 45 13.31 2.17 -3.77
C GLN A 45 13.41 0.64 -3.68
N ARG A 46 12.81 0.03 -2.66
CA ARG A 46 12.80 -1.43 -2.49
C ARG A 46 11.93 -2.14 -3.53
N ILE A 47 10.85 -1.50 -4.00
CA ILE A 47 10.06 -2.01 -5.14
C ILE A 47 10.97 -2.13 -6.37
N PHE A 48 11.72 -1.08 -6.69
CA PHE A 48 12.66 -1.11 -7.82
C PHE A 48 13.71 -2.23 -7.69
N GLN A 49 14.23 -2.46 -6.48
CA GLN A 49 15.21 -3.53 -6.20
C GLN A 49 14.61 -4.95 -6.25
N SER A 50 13.30 -5.10 -6.00
CA SER A 50 12.64 -6.41 -5.94
C SER A 50 12.28 -7.01 -7.31
N LYS A 51 12.61 -6.31 -8.40
CA LYS A 51 12.23 -6.62 -9.80
C LYS A 51 10.73 -6.44 -10.12
N TYR A 52 9.93 -6.02 -9.15
CA TYR A 52 8.57 -5.55 -9.39
C TYR A 52 8.60 -4.14 -9.97
N ARG A 53 7.57 -3.80 -10.76
CA ARG A 53 7.40 -2.46 -11.31
C ARG A 53 6.36 -1.73 -10.49
N HIS A 54 6.71 -0.55 -9.99
CA HIS A 54 5.77 0.32 -9.28
C HIS A 54 4.53 0.64 -10.14
N THR A 55 4.69 0.74 -11.46
CA THR A 55 3.60 0.92 -12.43
C THR A 55 2.61 -0.26 -12.52
N HIS A 56 2.91 -1.42 -11.93
CA HIS A 56 1.96 -2.54 -11.85
C HIS A 56 1.23 -2.60 -10.51
N ILE A 57 1.59 -1.75 -9.55
CA ILE A 57 0.92 -1.66 -8.25
C ILE A 57 -0.26 -0.69 -8.42
N THR A 58 -1.44 -1.25 -8.60
CA THR A 58 -2.70 -0.50 -8.70
C THR A 58 -3.52 -0.56 -7.41
N ASN A 59 -3.11 -1.35 -6.43
CA ASN A 59 -3.77 -1.48 -5.13
C ASN A 59 -2.76 -1.31 -4.00
N VAL A 60 -3.03 -0.35 -3.11
CA VAL A 60 -2.21 -0.07 -1.92
C VAL A 60 -3.10 -0.11 -0.69
N PHE A 61 -2.80 -1.00 0.26
CA PHE A 61 -3.45 -1.11 1.56
C PHE A 61 -2.58 -0.43 2.60
N LEU A 62 -3.13 0.49 3.38
CA LEU A 62 -2.50 1.12 4.53
C LEU A 62 -3.09 0.53 5.81
N SER A 63 -2.24 -0.01 6.67
CA SER A 63 -2.66 -0.50 7.98
C SER A 63 -3.12 0.65 8.88
N HIS A 64 -2.38 1.76 8.85
CA HIS A 64 -2.69 3.00 9.57
C HIS A 64 -1.90 4.17 8.97
N LEU A 65 -2.21 5.40 9.42
CA LEU A 65 -1.71 6.65 8.85
C LEU A 65 -0.51 7.24 9.62
N HIS A 66 0.36 6.40 10.16
CA HIS A 66 1.67 6.88 10.60
C HIS A 66 2.61 7.08 9.42
N LEU A 67 3.50 8.07 9.55
CA LEU A 67 4.47 8.42 8.51
C LEU A 67 5.30 7.21 8.03
N ASP A 68 5.66 6.30 8.92
CA ASP A 68 6.46 5.11 8.58
C ASP A 68 5.69 3.98 7.92
N HIS A 69 4.39 4.19 7.67
CA HIS A 69 3.53 3.29 6.90
C HIS A 69 3.03 3.92 5.60
N CYS A 70 3.18 5.23 5.40
CA CYS A 70 2.65 5.92 4.22
C CYS A 70 3.58 6.97 3.59
N GLY A 71 4.78 7.16 4.13
CA GLY A 71 5.68 8.25 3.76
C GLY A 71 6.16 8.26 2.29
N ASP A 72 6.16 7.11 1.61
CA ASP A 72 6.48 7.03 0.17
C ASP A 72 5.23 7.09 -0.73
N LEU A 73 4.01 7.17 -0.18
CA LEU A 73 2.79 7.09 -1.00
C LEU A 73 2.73 8.17 -2.09
N LEU A 74 2.95 9.45 -1.74
CA LEU A 74 2.98 10.50 -2.76
C LEU A 74 4.13 10.35 -3.75
N ALA A 75 5.29 9.86 -3.29
CA ALA A 75 6.41 9.59 -4.19
C ALA A 75 6.07 8.48 -5.19
N LEU A 76 5.36 7.43 -4.75
CA LEU A 76 4.82 6.38 -5.60
C LEU A 76 3.81 6.93 -6.62
N VAL A 77 2.84 7.75 -6.16
CA VAL A 77 1.86 8.41 -7.04
C VAL A 77 2.55 9.26 -8.10
N LYS A 78 3.53 10.08 -7.70
CA LYS A 78 4.30 10.91 -8.62
C LYS A 78 5.10 10.08 -9.63
N ALA A 79 5.73 9.00 -9.18
CA ALA A 79 6.49 8.09 -10.05
C ALA A 79 5.57 7.41 -11.09
N ASN A 80 4.40 6.94 -10.65
CA ASN A 80 3.38 6.35 -11.53
C ASN A 80 2.89 7.36 -12.57
N TRP A 81 2.59 8.61 -12.18
CA TRP A 81 2.22 9.67 -13.11
C TRP A 81 3.29 9.91 -14.18
N LEU A 82 4.57 9.95 -13.81
CA LEU A 82 5.67 10.13 -14.77
C LEU A 82 5.85 8.96 -15.75
N CYS A 83 5.19 7.83 -15.50
CA CYS A 83 5.18 6.65 -16.34
C CYS A 83 3.79 6.38 -16.96
N ASP A 84 2.92 7.41 -17.03
CA ASP A 84 1.56 7.34 -17.58
C ASP A 84 0.65 6.28 -16.93
N THR A 85 0.98 5.86 -15.70
CA THR A 85 0.15 4.98 -14.89
C THR A 85 -0.72 5.83 -13.97
N ILE A 86 -1.98 6.01 -14.35
CA ILE A 86 -2.85 7.02 -13.74
C ILE A 86 -3.94 6.46 -12.84
N LYS A 87 -3.99 5.15 -12.58
CA LYS A 87 -5.02 4.55 -11.69
C LYS A 87 -4.39 3.95 -10.45
N LEU A 88 -4.96 4.27 -9.29
CA LEU A 88 -4.54 3.72 -8.00
C LEU A 88 -5.76 3.56 -7.08
N ASN A 89 -5.97 2.37 -6.54
CA ASN A 89 -6.92 2.14 -5.47
C ASN A 89 -6.17 2.20 -4.14
N LEU A 90 -6.58 3.11 -3.26
CA LEU A 90 -6.03 3.28 -1.92
C LEU A 90 -7.03 2.76 -0.90
N TRP A 91 -6.62 1.74 -0.15
CA TRP A 91 -7.41 1.09 0.87
C TRP A 91 -6.79 1.44 2.22
N GLY A 92 -7.56 1.96 3.16
CA GLY A 92 -7.01 2.35 4.47
C GLY A 92 -8.08 2.50 5.53
N PRO A 93 -7.71 2.76 6.80
CA PRO A 93 -8.71 2.98 7.84
C PRO A 93 -9.53 4.25 7.57
N VAL A 94 -10.65 4.39 8.28
CA VAL A 94 -11.44 5.63 8.31
C VAL A 94 -10.54 6.84 8.58
N GLY A 95 -10.68 7.88 7.75
CA GLY A 95 -9.83 9.08 7.72
C GLY A 95 -8.79 9.10 6.60
N THR A 96 -8.62 8.00 5.85
CA THR A 96 -7.67 7.94 4.72
C THR A 96 -8.02 8.95 3.62
N GLY A 97 -9.31 9.17 3.34
CA GLY A 97 -9.74 10.13 2.31
C GLY A 97 -9.31 11.55 2.64
N GLN A 98 -9.71 12.03 3.83
CA GLN A 98 -9.34 13.37 4.30
C GLN A 98 -7.81 13.54 4.40
N TRP A 99 -7.11 12.52 4.89
CA TRP A 99 -5.65 12.55 4.98
C TRP A 99 -4.99 12.71 3.60
N LEU A 100 -5.48 12.00 2.59
CA LEU A 100 -4.97 12.11 1.22
C LEU A 100 -5.25 13.51 0.64
N ASP A 101 -6.44 14.05 0.85
CA ASP A 101 -6.82 15.39 0.40
C ASP A 101 -5.91 16.46 1.02
N ASP A 102 -5.67 16.40 2.33
CA ASP A 102 -4.78 17.33 3.04
C ASP A 102 -3.34 17.23 2.53
N LEU A 103 -2.89 16.00 2.23
CA LEU A 103 -1.55 15.74 1.73
C LEU A 103 -1.35 16.25 0.29
N LEU A 104 -2.34 16.07 -0.58
CA LEU A 104 -2.33 16.60 -1.95
C LEU A 104 -2.46 18.14 -1.98
N ALA A 105 -3.18 18.74 -1.03
CA ALA A 105 -3.28 20.19 -0.89
C ALA A 105 -1.91 20.85 -0.65
N ALA A 106 -0.95 20.14 -0.04
CA ALA A 106 0.43 20.60 0.10
C ALA A 106 1.23 20.58 -1.22
N TYR A 107 0.77 19.83 -2.23
CA TYR A 107 1.40 19.70 -3.55
C TYR A 107 0.40 19.91 -4.70
N PRO A 108 -0.15 21.13 -4.90
CA PRO A 108 -1.25 21.37 -5.85
C PRO A 108 -0.97 20.94 -7.30
N TYR A 109 0.30 20.88 -7.72
CA TYR A 109 0.67 20.44 -9.07
C TYR A 109 0.43 18.94 -9.32
N MET A 110 0.24 18.15 -8.26
CA MET A 110 -0.08 16.72 -8.30
C MET A 110 -1.58 16.43 -8.31
N GLN A 111 -2.42 17.43 -7.99
CA GLN A 111 -3.87 17.27 -7.97
C GLN A 111 -4.37 16.76 -9.33
N ASP A 112 -5.28 15.78 -9.29
CA ASP A 112 -5.96 15.18 -10.44
C ASP A 112 -5.02 14.58 -11.52
N LYS A 113 -3.75 14.33 -11.20
CA LYS A 113 -2.79 13.71 -12.12
C LYS A 113 -2.87 12.19 -12.13
N VAL A 114 -3.36 11.62 -11.04
CA VAL A 114 -3.63 10.19 -10.88
C VAL A 114 -5.05 10.10 -10.33
N ASP A 115 -5.85 9.25 -10.94
CA ASP A 115 -7.17 8.82 -10.49
C ASP A 115 -6.97 7.89 -9.29
N ILE A 116 -7.04 8.46 -8.08
CA ILE A 116 -6.90 7.74 -6.82
C ILE A 116 -8.29 7.51 -6.24
N GLU A 117 -8.73 6.26 -6.24
CA GLU A 117 -9.98 5.85 -5.60
C GLU A 117 -9.69 5.42 -4.16
N VAL A 118 -10.26 6.12 -3.18
CA VAL A 118 -10.07 5.79 -1.77
C VAL A 118 -11.25 4.95 -1.27
N THR A 119 -10.94 3.80 -0.68
CA THR A 119 -11.91 3.00 0.09
C THR A 119 -11.48 2.94 1.55
N GLU A 120 -12.32 3.49 2.42
CA GLU A 120 -12.13 3.40 3.87
C GLU A 120 -12.67 2.07 4.40
N LEU A 121 -11.84 1.37 5.16
CA LEU A 121 -12.06 0.03 5.66
C LEU A 121 -12.31 0.04 7.18
N VAL A 122 -13.11 -0.91 7.63
CA VAL A 122 -13.40 -1.16 9.06
C VAL A 122 -13.15 -2.61 9.44
N PRO A 123 -12.87 -2.93 10.72
CA PRO A 123 -12.71 -4.30 11.17
C PRO A 123 -13.91 -5.20 10.81
N GLY A 124 -13.63 -6.43 10.40
CA GLY A 124 -14.60 -7.43 9.93
C GLY A 124 -14.97 -7.31 8.45
N GLN A 125 -14.50 -6.29 7.74
CA GLN A 125 -14.73 -6.16 6.30
C GLN A 125 -13.80 -7.07 5.51
N VAL A 126 -14.34 -7.70 4.46
CA VAL A 126 -13.60 -8.55 3.53
C VAL A 126 -13.70 -7.96 2.13
N VAL A 127 -12.57 -7.83 1.44
CA VAL A 127 -12.50 -7.33 0.06
C VAL A 127 -11.69 -8.25 -0.84
N GLY A 128 -12.09 -8.36 -2.12
CA GLY A 128 -11.40 -9.14 -3.13
C GLY A 128 -10.62 -8.25 -4.09
N VAL A 129 -9.32 -8.47 -4.22
CA VAL A 129 -8.42 -7.67 -5.09
C VAL A 129 -7.38 -8.56 -5.76
N GLU A 130 -7.25 -8.52 -7.08
CA GLU A 130 -6.17 -9.19 -7.83
C GLU A 130 -5.96 -10.69 -7.48
N GLY A 131 -7.05 -11.42 -7.18
CA GLY A 131 -7.00 -12.83 -6.76
C GLY A 131 -6.57 -13.06 -5.31
N LEU A 132 -6.57 -12.01 -4.49
CA LEU A 132 -6.45 -12.03 -3.04
C LEU A 132 -7.80 -11.73 -2.40
N GLU A 133 -8.08 -12.39 -1.30
CA GLU A 133 -9.12 -12.02 -0.34
C GLU A 133 -8.44 -11.38 0.87
N VAL A 134 -8.84 -10.16 1.24
CA VAL A 134 -8.26 -9.38 2.33
C VAL A 134 -9.33 -9.12 3.37
N GLU A 135 -9.17 -9.69 4.57
CA GLU A 135 -10.01 -9.44 5.73
C GLU A 135 -9.33 -8.44 6.66
N CYS A 136 -10.07 -7.42 7.07
CA CYS A 136 -9.60 -6.37 7.98
C CYS A 136 -9.86 -6.79 9.42
N ILE A 137 -8.82 -6.82 10.26
CA ILE A 137 -8.94 -7.13 11.68
C ILE A 137 -8.64 -5.90 12.54
N HIS A 138 -9.29 -5.82 13.70
CA HIS A 138 -9.05 -4.75 14.65
C HIS A 138 -7.67 -4.90 15.31
N THR A 139 -6.93 -3.81 15.42
CA THR A 139 -5.68 -3.72 16.18
C THR A 139 -5.74 -2.60 17.21
N VAL A 140 -4.98 -2.75 18.30
CA VAL A 140 -4.86 -1.73 19.35
C VAL A 140 -3.61 -0.90 19.10
N HIS A 141 -3.80 0.37 18.76
CA HIS A 141 -2.72 1.31 18.46
C HIS A 141 -3.13 2.75 18.76
N ALA A 142 -2.19 3.69 18.69
CA ALA A 142 -2.44 5.11 19.00
C ALA A 142 -3.39 5.81 18.01
N LEU A 143 -3.42 5.34 16.76
CA LEU A 143 -4.32 5.80 15.70
C LEU A 143 -5.26 4.66 15.29
N PRO A 144 -6.39 4.96 14.60
CA PRO A 144 -7.16 3.93 13.90
C PRO A 144 -6.24 3.05 13.07
N SER A 145 -6.29 1.75 13.33
CA SER A 145 -5.38 0.78 12.72
C SER A 145 -6.10 -0.52 12.41
N LEU A 146 -5.63 -1.17 11.35
CA LEU A 146 -6.11 -2.44 10.85
C LEU A 146 -4.94 -3.41 10.73
N GLY A 147 -5.19 -4.68 11.04
CA GLY A 147 -4.41 -5.80 10.50
C GLY A 147 -5.12 -6.37 9.28
N PHE A 148 -4.39 -7.16 8.49
CA PHE A 148 -4.94 -7.76 7.28
C PHE A 148 -4.64 -9.25 7.24
N THR A 149 -5.68 -10.08 7.25
CA THR A 149 -5.55 -11.48 6.84
C THR A 149 -5.66 -11.54 5.32
N VAL A 150 -4.67 -12.13 4.63
CA VAL A 150 -4.64 -12.23 3.17
C VAL A 150 -4.68 -13.69 2.74
N THR A 151 -5.70 -14.06 2.00
CA THR A 151 -5.92 -15.45 1.54
C THR A 151 -5.89 -15.55 0.02
N SER A 152 -5.20 -16.57 -0.51
CA SER A 152 -5.21 -16.89 -1.94
C SER A 152 -4.83 -18.35 -2.19
N GLY A 153 -5.64 -19.07 -2.99
CA GLY A 153 -5.38 -20.46 -3.35
C GLY A 153 -5.22 -21.41 -2.15
N GLY A 154 -6.03 -21.21 -1.10
CA GLY A 154 -6.01 -21.99 0.13
C GLY A 154 -4.83 -21.70 1.07
N LYS A 155 -4.01 -20.68 0.78
CA LYS A 155 -2.94 -20.19 1.68
C LYS A 155 -3.38 -18.89 2.33
N THR A 156 -3.01 -18.69 3.58
CA THR A 156 -3.35 -17.48 4.36
C THR A 156 -2.11 -16.90 5.01
N MET A 157 -1.99 -15.57 4.98
CA MET A 157 -1.06 -14.75 5.75
C MET A 157 -1.88 -13.91 6.73
N LEU A 158 -1.33 -13.66 7.91
CA LEU A 158 -1.70 -12.55 8.79
C LEU A 158 -0.50 -11.60 8.94
#